data_AF-A0A7X3CLD9-F1
#
_entry.id   AF-A0A7X3CLD9-F1
#
_cell.length_a   1.000
_cell.length_b   1.000
_cell.length_c   1.000
_cell.angle_alpha   90.00
_cell.angle_beta   90.00
_cell.angle_gamma   90.00
#
_symmetry.space_group_name_H-M   'P 1'
#
loop_
_entity.id
_entity.type
_entity.pdbx_description
1 polymer ?
#
loop_
_entity_poly.entity_id
_entity_poly.type
_entity_poly.pdbx_seq_one_letter_code
_entity_poly.pdbx_strand_id
1 'polypeptide(L)'
;MHLFEKIFNYQIISRLEDSGTFMITSHERSWLKTMLQHPAAADAFTPVTMEKLLTLLEQDVCMDISEHLTHKARSLEKQVYHPLLRPFRQYITQRSGIRISYELKNGRTRTEHYGFPYKLEYSMVKREWYLLWYHQRQRAFMSTRLSKIMTAAPVPIESAKADSILEYIRQTLESRKSEAVIQIVRKYNSELSRILYAFSCFEKDVHYDAGTDTYHVRVCVLGDEAEYLLSKIRFLGKRVMVVEGDYLKKRMLESSAKALERYGVVSENK
;
A
#
# COMPACT_ATOMS: atom_id res chain seq x y z
N MET A 1 13.47 -3.47 -46.31
CA MET A 1 12.44 -3.65 -45.25
C MET A 1 11.67 -4.93 -45.57
N HIS A 2 11.53 -5.88 -44.65
CA HIS A 2 10.51 -6.92 -44.79
C HIS A 2 9.45 -6.76 -43.71
N LEU A 3 8.20 -6.52 -44.14
CA LEU A 3 7.01 -6.38 -43.28
C LEU A 3 6.73 -7.63 -42.43
N PHE A 4 7.35 -8.77 -42.78
CA PHE A 4 7.10 -10.08 -42.17
C PHE A 4 8.06 -10.43 -41.01
N GLU A 5 9.15 -9.68 -40.78
CA GLU A 5 10.02 -9.92 -39.60
C GLU A 5 9.29 -9.70 -38.26
N LYS A 6 8.27 -8.84 -38.24
CA LYS A 6 7.45 -8.61 -37.04
C LYS A 6 6.57 -9.81 -36.67
N ILE A 7 6.22 -10.68 -37.62
CA ILE A 7 5.35 -11.85 -37.37
C ILE A 7 6.17 -13.01 -36.77
N PHE A 8 7.44 -13.15 -37.16
CA PHE A 8 8.34 -14.17 -36.61
C PHE A 8 8.78 -13.89 -35.16
N ASN A 9 8.67 -12.65 -34.70
CA ASN A 9 9.03 -12.29 -33.34
C ASN A 9 7.96 -12.71 -32.32
N TYR A 10 6.66 -12.59 -32.63
CA TYR A 10 5.60 -12.88 -31.67
C TYR A 10 5.52 -14.36 -31.28
N GLN A 11 5.70 -15.28 -32.23
CA GLN A 11 5.68 -16.73 -31.95
C GLN A 11 6.94 -17.21 -31.21
N ILE A 12 8.08 -16.54 -31.41
CA ILE A 12 9.31 -16.82 -30.66
C ILE A 12 9.19 -16.24 -29.24
N ILE A 13 8.66 -15.01 -29.09
CA ILE A 13 8.42 -14.36 -27.80
C ILE A 13 7.41 -15.14 -26.97
N SER A 14 6.28 -15.59 -27.53
CA SER A 14 5.28 -16.35 -26.75
C SER A 14 5.82 -17.71 -26.28
N ARG A 15 6.62 -18.40 -27.11
CA ARG A 15 7.28 -19.66 -26.72
C ARG A 15 8.42 -19.46 -25.71
N LEU A 16 9.06 -18.29 -25.73
CA LEU A 16 10.10 -17.91 -24.75
C LEU A 16 9.49 -17.45 -23.41
N GLU A 17 8.35 -16.76 -23.44
CA GLU A 17 7.55 -16.43 -22.26
C GLU A 17 7.06 -17.69 -21.54
N ASP A 18 6.55 -18.69 -22.29
CA ASP A 18 6.14 -19.99 -21.74
C ASP A 18 7.32 -20.82 -21.18
N SER A 19 8.55 -20.54 -21.62
CA SER A 19 9.78 -21.19 -21.10
C SER A 19 10.53 -20.35 -20.06
N GLY A 20 9.93 -19.24 -19.59
CA GLY A 20 10.51 -18.38 -18.55
C GLY A 20 11.76 -17.61 -18.99
N THR A 21 12.06 -17.57 -20.29
CA THR A 21 13.24 -16.90 -20.83
C THR A 21 12.86 -15.50 -21.32
N PHE A 22 12.98 -14.50 -20.45
CA PHE A 22 12.74 -13.10 -20.82
C PHE A 22 13.93 -12.54 -21.60
N MET A 23 13.71 -12.16 -22.86
CA MET A 23 14.68 -11.40 -23.65
C MET A 23 14.64 -9.93 -23.22
N ILE A 24 15.51 -9.55 -22.28
CA ILE A 24 15.63 -8.16 -21.83
C ILE A 24 16.25 -7.33 -22.96
N THR A 25 15.57 -6.27 -23.38
CA THR A 25 16.03 -5.36 -24.42
C THR A 25 17.22 -4.52 -23.94
N SER A 26 18.05 -4.03 -24.87
CA SER A 26 19.13 -3.09 -24.53
C SER A 26 18.62 -1.83 -23.83
N HIS A 27 17.40 -1.37 -24.15
CA HIS A 27 16.79 -0.21 -23.48
C HIS A 27 16.45 -0.48 -22.02
N GLU A 28 15.88 -1.65 -21.71
CA GLU A 28 15.60 -2.06 -20.32
C GLU A 28 16.88 -2.26 -19.52
N ARG A 29 17.94 -2.77 -20.15
CA ARG A 29 19.28 -2.90 -19.54
C ARG A 29 19.90 -1.54 -19.24
N SER A 30 19.86 -0.61 -20.20
CA SER A 30 20.29 0.78 -20.00
C SER A 30 19.48 1.49 -18.91
N TRP A 31 18.16 1.29 -18.88
CA TRP A 31 17.29 1.82 -17.83
C TRP A 31 17.69 1.27 -16.46
N LEU A 32 17.83 -0.05 -16.33
CA LEU A 32 18.23 -0.69 -15.08
C LEU A 32 19.59 -0.17 -14.61
N LYS A 33 20.59 -0.08 -15.50
CA LYS A 33 21.91 0.48 -15.17
C LYS A 33 21.81 1.90 -14.61
N THR A 34 20.95 2.73 -15.21
CA THR A 34 20.70 4.10 -14.75
C THR A 34 20.01 4.11 -13.38
N MET A 35 19.04 3.22 -13.15
CA MET A 35 18.37 3.08 -11.86
C MET A 35 19.32 2.60 -10.75
N LEU A 36 20.31 1.75 -11.06
CA LEU A 36 21.30 1.29 -10.08
C LEU A 36 22.23 2.41 -9.60
N GLN A 37 22.35 3.52 -10.34
CA GLN A 37 23.10 4.71 -9.91
C GLN A 37 22.32 5.57 -8.91
N HIS A 38 21.01 5.37 -8.76
CA HIS A 38 20.21 6.14 -7.83
C HIS A 38 20.58 5.80 -6.37
N PRO A 39 20.70 6.77 -5.44
CA PRO A 39 21.11 6.51 -4.06
C PRO A 39 20.26 5.45 -3.33
N ALA A 40 18.96 5.39 -3.63
CA ALA A 40 18.05 4.40 -3.03
C ALA A 40 18.29 2.95 -3.52
N ALA A 41 19.10 2.75 -4.57
CA ALA A 41 19.41 1.42 -5.07
C ALA A 41 20.21 0.61 -4.04
N ALA A 42 21.08 1.27 -3.26
CA ALA A 42 21.83 0.63 -2.17
C ALA A 42 20.92 0.05 -1.08
N ASP A 43 19.78 0.70 -0.81
CA ASP A 43 18.79 0.19 0.14
C ASP A 43 17.97 -0.95 -0.48
N ALA A 44 17.68 -0.89 -1.78
CA ALA A 44 16.81 -1.85 -2.48
C ALA A 44 17.47 -3.22 -2.74
N PHE A 45 18.78 -3.25 -2.99
CA PHE A 45 19.52 -4.46 -3.38
C PHE A 45 20.53 -4.89 -2.32
N THR A 46 20.86 -6.19 -2.29
CA THR A 46 22.00 -6.65 -1.50
C THR A 46 23.31 -6.21 -2.16
N PRO A 47 24.42 -6.01 -1.42
CA PRO A 47 25.71 -5.69 -2.03
C PRO A 47 26.12 -6.68 -3.12
N VAL A 48 25.95 -7.98 -2.87
CA VAL A 48 26.26 -9.06 -3.82
C VAL A 48 25.36 -9.01 -5.05
N THR A 49 24.07 -8.71 -4.87
CA THR A 49 23.13 -8.59 -5.99
C THR A 49 23.43 -7.34 -6.82
N MET A 50 23.73 -6.23 -6.16
CA MET A 50 24.10 -4.97 -6.78
C MET A 50 25.35 -5.15 -7.64
N GLU A 51 26.40 -5.74 -7.07
CA GLU A 51 27.64 -6.03 -7.78
C GLU A 51 27.38 -6.92 -9.01
N LYS A 52 26.65 -8.03 -8.84
CA LYS A 52 26.28 -8.91 -9.97
C LYS A 52 25.52 -8.16 -11.07
N LEU A 53 24.57 -7.30 -10.71
CA LEU A 53 23.81 -6.53 -11.69
C LEU A 53 24.70 -5.50 -12.40
N LEU A 54 25.59 -4.83 -11.67
CA LEU A 54 26.55 -3.88 -12.26
C LEU A 54 27.53 -4.57 -13.21
N THR A 55 28.05 -5.76 -12.85
CA THR A 55 28.90 -6.58 -13.72
C THR A 55 28.14 -7.04 -14.96
N LEU A 56 26.91 -7.52 -14.80
CA LEU A 56 26.09 -7.96 -15.94
C LEU A 56 25.76 -6.84 -16.92
N LEU A 57 25.71 -5.59 -16.44
CA LEU A 57 25.37 -4.39 -17.22
C LEU A 57 26.60 -3.56 -17.58
N GLU A 58 27.82 -4.07 -17.39
CA GLU A 58 29.07 -3.31 -17.54
C GLU A 58 29.19 -2.67 -18.93
N GLN A 59 28.82 -3.41 -19.97
CA GLN A 59 28.90 -2.99 -21.38
C GLN A 59 27.73 -2.10 -21.83
N ASP A 60 26.63 -2.03 -21.07
CA ASP A 60 25.47 -1.24 -21.45
C ASP A 60 25.69 0.26 -21.17
N VAL A 61 25.17 1.15 -22.01
CA VAL A 61 25.28 2.60 -21.78
C VAL A 61 24.17 3.04 -20.83
N CYS A 62 24.44 3.97 -19.92
CA CYS A 62 23.38 4.58 -19.11
C CYS A 62 22.47 5.41 -20.01
N MET A 63 21.17 5.36 -19.73
CA MET A 63 20.22 6.22 -20.42
C MET A 63 20.45 7.66 -19.98
N ASP A 64 20.54 8.60 -20.92
CA ASP A 64 20.60 10.01 -20.58
C ASP A 64 19.18 10.54 -20.32
N ILE A 65 18.86 10.66 -19.04
CA ILE A 65 17.54 11.10 -18.56
C ILE A 65 17.56 12.60 -18.22
N SER A 66 18.75 13.21 -18.09
CA SER A 66 18.94 14.52 -17.46
C SER A 66 18.41 15.67 -18.31
N GLU A 67 18.57 15.58 -19.63
CA GLU A 67 18.15 16.64 -20.57
C GLU A 67 16.66 16.55 -20.95
N HIS A 68 16.04 15.37 -20.79
CA HIS A 68 14.72 15.08 -21.34
C HIS A 68 13.61 14.90 -20.29
N LEU A 69 13.95 14.74 -19.00
CA LEU A 69 12.97 14.62 -17.91
C LEU A 69 13.00 15.86 -17.02
N THR A 70 12.01 16.74 -17.19
CA THR A 70 11.75 17.85 -16.27
C THR A 70 10.82 17.39 -15.15
N HIS A 71 11.36 17.29 -13.93
CA HIS A 71 10.58 16.98 -12.74
C HIS A 71 9.74 18.20 -12.30
N LYS A 72 8.52 18.32 -12.82
CA LYS A 72 7.56 19.34 -12.35
C LYS A 72 7.12 19.00 -10.92
N ALA A 73 7.16 19.99 -10.03
CA ALA A 73 6.70 19.87 -8.64
C ALA A 73 7.40 18.76 -7.83
N ARG A 74 8.74 18.76 -7.81
CA ARG A 74 9.57 17.85 -7.00
C ARG A 74 9.16 17.92 -5.52
N SER A 75 8.37 16.95 -5.07
CA SER A 75 8.19 16.69 -3.64
C SER A 75 9.52 16.18 -3.07
N LEU A 76 9.87 16.56 -1.85
CA LEU A 76 10.94 15.91 -1.09
C LEU A 76 10.61 14.41 -1.03
N GLU A 77 11.35 13.59 -1.78
CA GLU A 77 11.17 12.15 -1.79
C GLU A 77 11.55 11.61 -0.42
N LYS A 78 10.54 11.27 0.39
CA LYS A 78 10.72 10.37 1.51
C LYS A 78 11.00 8.99 0.92
N GLN A 79 12.16 8.42 1.26
CA GLN A 79 12.60 7.07 0.88
C GLN A 79 11.44 6.10 0.61
N VAL A 80 11.24 5.72 -0.67
CA VAL A 80 10.20 4.76 -1.06
C VAL A 80 10.55 3.36 -0.54
N TYR A 81 11.84 3.05 -0.44
CA TYR A 81 12.35 1.81 0.14
C TYR A 81 13.00 2.08 1.49
N HIS A 82 12.47 1.48 2.55
CA HIS A 82 13.04 1.61 3.90
C HIS A 82 13.93 0.40 4.22
N PRO A 83 15.14 0.57 4.79
CA PRO A 83 16.10 -0.52 5.04
C PRO A 83 15.51 -1.69 5.85
N LEU A 84 14.61 -1.40 6.79
CA LEU A 84 13.93 -2.40 7.63
C LEU A 84 12.86 -3.24 6.91
N LEU A 85 12.46 -2.90 5.67
CA LEU A 85 11.45 -3.69 4.94
C LEU A 85 11.91 -5.13 4.73
N ARG A 86 13.16 -5.31 4.28
CA ARG A 86 13.69 -6.64 3.99
C ARG A 86 13.85 -7.49 5.27
N PRO A 87 14.47 -7.00 6.36
CA PRO A 87 14.51 -7.70 7.64
C PRO A 87 13.12 -8.10 8.14
N PHE A 88 12.16 -7.18 8.21
CA PHE A 88 10.83 -7.51 8.71
C PHE A 88 10.07 -8.48 7.81
N ARG A 89 10.23 -8.39 6.48
CA ARG A 89 9.68 -9.38 5.56
C ARG A 89 10.23 -10.77 5.89
N GLN A 90 11.54 -10.88 6.13
CA GLN A 90 12.15 -12.15 6.54
C GLN A 90 11.59 -12.63 7.89
N TYR A 91 11.48 -11.76 8.89
CA TYR A 91 10.95 -12.14 10.21
C TYR A 91 9.50 -12.64 10.14
N ILE A 92 8.66 -11.99 9.34
CA ILE A 92 7.27 -12.41 9.10
C ILE A 92 7.23 -13.77 8.39
N THR A 93 7.99 -13.93 7.30
CA THR A 93 8.04 -15.20 6.55
C THR A 93 8.58 -16.36 7.40
N GLN A 94 9.58 -16.10 8.23
CA GLN A 94 10.18 -17.08 9.14
C GLN A 94 9.36 -17.27 10.43
N ARG A 95 8.21 -16.62 10.57
CA ARG A 95 7.35 -16.66 11.77
C ARG A 95 8.12 -16.39 13.07
N SER A 96 9.13 -15.53 12.99
CA SER A 96 9.99 -15.18 14.12
C SER A 96 9.37 -14.05 14.94
N GLY A 97 9.58 -14.10 16.25
CA GLY A 97 9.31 -12.96 17.11
C GLY A 97 10.25 -11.81 16.81
N ILE A 98 9.95 -10.65 17.39
CA ILE A 98 10.82 -9.48 17.31
C ILE A 98 11.07 -8.91 18.69
N ARG A 99 12.26 -8.34 18.85
CA ARG A 99 12.62 -7.40 19.90
C ARG A 99 12.88 -6.06 19.26
N ILE A 100 12.07 -5.06 19.63
CA ILE A 100 12.02 -3.77 18.96
C ILE A 100 12.15 -2.62 19.95
N SER A 101 12.94 -1.61 19.57
CA SER A 101 13.01 -0.32 20.25
C SER A 101 12.56 0.79 19.29
N TYR A 102 11.71 1.70 19.75
CA TYR A 102 11.11 2.74 18.90
C TYR A 102 10.83 4.03 19.65
N GLU A 103 10.78 5.13 18.91
CA GLU A 103 10.51 6.47 19.42
C GLU A 103 9.00 6.82 19.29
N LEU A 104 8.45 7.41 20.33
CA LEU A 104 7.09 7.95 20.37
C LEU A 104 7.04 9.39 19.84
N LYS A 105 5.84 9.87 19.49
CA LYS A 105 5.65 11.25 18.98
C LYS A 105 6.13 12.35 19.93
N ASN A 106 6.18 12.08 21.23
CA ASN A 106 6.65 13.01 22.24
C ASN A 106 8.17 12.90 22.52
N GLY A 107 8.92 12.24 21.63
CA GLY A 107 10.36 12.03 21.76
C GLY A 107 10.76 10.97 22.79
N ARG A 108 9.81 10.36 23.51
CA ARG A 108 10.12 9.29 24.47
C ARG A 108 10.45 8.00 23.73
N THR A 109 11.47 7.29 24.18
CA THR A 109 11.86 6.00 23.62
C THR A 109 11.25 4.85 24.42
N ARG A 110 10.78 3.83 23.70
CA ARG A 110 10.39 2.52 24.22
C ARG A 110 11.44 1.52 23.80
N THR A 111 12.07 0.85 24.76
CA THR A 111 13.22 -0.03 24.51
C THR A 111 12.88 -1.48 24.75
N GLU A 112 13.43 -2.37 23.92
CA GLU A 112 13.46 -3.82 24.16
C GLU A 112 12.06 -4.46 24.32
N HIS A 113 11.09 -4.01 23.52
CA HIS A 113 9.75 -4.58 23.55
C HIS A 113 9.66 -5.85 22.71
N TYR A 114 9.02 -6.87 23.26
CA TYR A 114 8.80 -8.15 22.58
C TYR A 114 7.43 -8.21 21.92
N GLY A 115 7.42 -8.75 20.71
CA GLY A 115 6.19 -8.92 19.95
C GLY A 115 6.33 -9.86 18.77
N PHE A 116 5.26 -9.92 17.99
CA PHE A 116 5.17 -10.77 16.81
C PHE A 116 4.78 -9.90 15.60
N PRO A 117 5.66 -9.72 14.60
CA PRO A 117 5.32 -8.96 13.39
C PRO A 117 4.37 -9.78 12.52
N TYR A 118 3.34 -9.16 11.94
CA TYR A 118 2.40 -9.89 11.10
C TYR A 118 2.11 -9.21 9.75
N LYS A 119 2.31 -7.89 9.62
CA LYS A 119 2.10 -7.19 8.35
C LYS A 119 3.04 -5.98 8.22
N LEU A 120 3.57 -5.76 7.03
CA LEU A 120 4.16 -4.49 6.61
C LEU A 120 3.13 -3.75 5.77
N GLU A 121 2.91 -2.48 6.06
CA GLU A 121 1.90 -1.68 5.39
C GLU A 121 2.46 -0.34 4.93
N TYR A 122 2.19 0.02 3.68
CA TYR A 122 2.46 1.36 3.17
C TYR A 122 1.19 2.20 3.24
N SER A 123 1.21 3.23 4.09
CA SER A 123 0.08 4.15 4.18
C SER A 123 0.14 5.15 3.02
N MET A 124 -0.75 5.00 2.03
CA MET A 124 -0.83 5.92 0.89
C MET A 124 -1.17 7.36 1.31
N VAL A 125 -1.93 7.53 2.41
CA VAL A 125 -2.29 8.85 2.96
C VAL A 125 -1.09 9.53 3.60
N LYS A 126 -0.31 8.79 4.40
CA LYS A 126 0.82 9.35 5.15
C LYS A 126 2.15 9.27 4.37
N ARG A 127 2.16 8.55 3.25
CA ARG A 127 3.33 8.25 2.41
C ARG A 127 4.49 7.70 3.23
N GLU A 128 4.21 6.70 4.05
CA GLU A 128 5.16 6.17 5.02
C GLU A 128 4.86 4.69 5.32
N TRP A 129 5.92 3.92 5.54
CA TRP A 129 5.85 2.51 5.90
C TRP A 129 5.62 2.30 7.40
N TYR A 130 4.78 1.31 7.72
CA TYR A 130 4.44 0.89 9.06
C TYR A 130 4.68 -0.61 9.22
N LEU A 131 5.16 -0.98 10.40
CA LEU A 131 5.12 -2.33 10.91
C LEU A 131 3.86 -2.51 11.75
N LEU A 132 3.03 -3.48 11.40
CA LEU A 132 1.95 -3.96 12.26
C LEU A 132 2.42 -5.22 13.00
N TRP A 133 2.32 -5.17 14.33
CA TRP A 133 2.85 -6.22 15.19
C TRP A 133 2.02 -6.38 16.46
N TYR A 134 1.99 -7.59 16.99
CA TYR A 134 1.29 -7.92 18.22
C TYR A 134 2.24 -7.85 19.41
N HIS A 135 1.95 -6.98 20.37
CA HIS A 135 2.73 -6.87 21.59
C HIS A 135 2.32 -7.96 22.59
N GLN A 136 3.20 -8.93 22.82
CA GLN A 136 2.87 -10.13 23.61
C GLN A 136 2.51 -9.81 25.08
N ARG A 137 3.31 -8.97 25.75
CA ARG A 137 3.09 -8.62 27.17
C ARG A 137 1.82 -7.78 27.39
N GLN A 138 1.56 -6.83 26.49
CA GLN A 138 0.41 -5.91 26.62
C GLN A 138 -0.86 -6.46 25.96
N ARG A 139 -0.75 -7.58 25.23
CA ARG A 139 -1.82 -8.17 24.42
C ARG A 139 -2.51 -7.14 23.51
N ALA A 140 -1.71 -6.29 22.89
CA ALA A 140 -2.18 -5.16 22.09
C ALA A 140 -1.63 -5.23 20.66
N PHE A 141 -2.45 -4.82 19.70
CA PHE A 141 -2.04 -4.64 18.31
C PHE A 141 -1.40 -3.26 18.16
N MET A 142 -0.16 -3.25 17.69
CA MET A 142 0.68 -2.08 17.58
C MET A 142 0.92 -1.74 16.11
N SER A 143 0.99 -0.45 15.83
CA SER A 143 1.38 0.09 14.53
C SER A 143 2.52 1.08 14.74
N THR A 144 3.70 0.76 14.20
CA THR A 144 4.93 1.56 14.39
C THR A 144 5.48 1.96 13.03
N ARG A 145 5.74 3.27 12.83
CA ARG A 145 6.42 3.76 11.62
C ARG A 145 7.81 3.18 11.54
N LEU A 146 8.22 2.69 10.37
CA LEU A 146 9.57 2.13 10.22
C LEU A 146 10.65 3.18 10.51
N SER A 147 10.42 4.44 10.14
CA SER A 147 11.30 5.59 10.41
C SER A 147 11.51 5.89 11.90
N LYS A 148 10.65 5.36 12.77
CA LYS A 148 10.73 5.53 14.23
C LYS A 148 11.29 4.31 14.95
N ILE A 149 11.65 3.27 14.21
CA ILE A 149 12.30 2.07 14.77
C ILE A 149 13.80 2.35 14.87
N MET A 150 14.32 2.29 16.09
CA MET A 150 15.75 2.49 16.35
C MET A 150 16.52 1.18 16.21
N THR A 151 16.00 0.11 16.79
CA THR A 151 16.59 -1.23 16.70
C THR A 151 15.50 -2.27 16.54
N ALA A 152 15.80 -3.31 15.76
CA ALA A 152 14.94 -4.47 15.59
C ALA A 152 15.81 -5.71 15.40
N ALA A 153 15.52 -6.77 16.16
CA ALA A 153 16.19 -8.05 16.04
C ALA A 153 15.17 -9.20 16.09
N PRO A 154 15.39 -10.30 15.35
CA PRO A 154 14.53 -11.46 15.43
C PRO A 154 14.74 -12.16 16.78
N VAL A 155 13.66 -12.75 17.29
CA VAL A 155 13.67 -13.59 18.49
C VAL A 155 13.11 -14.95 18.08
N PRO A 156 13.87 -16.05 18.28
CA PRO A 156 13.37 -17.39 18.01
C PRO A 156 12.10 -17.66 18.82
N ILE A 157 11.10 -18.23 18.15
CA ILE A 157 9.85 -18.68 18.76
C ILE A 157 9.59 -20.11 18.29
N GLU A 158 9.10 -20.94 19.21
CA GLU A 158 8.65 -22.30 18.89
C GLU A 158 7.48 -22.27 17.89
N SER A 159 7.50 -23.15 16.88
CA SER A 159 6.50 -23.15 15.80
C SER A 159 5.06 -23.20 16.33
N ALA A 160 4.76 -24.10 17.27
CA ALA A 160 3.42 -24.22 17.85
C ALA A 160 2.94 -22.92 18.52
N LYS A 161 3.86 -22.21 19.17
CA LYS A 161 3.56 -20.91 19.78
C LYS A 161 3.37 -19.82 18.71
N ALA A 162 4.17 -19.82 17.65
CA ALA A 162 3.98 -18.89 16.54
C ALA A 162 2.61 -19.07 15.87
N ASP A 163 2.19 -20.32 15.64
CA ASP A 163 0.93 -20.65 15.01
C ASP A 163 -0.27 -20.22 15.86
N SER A 164 -0.24 -20.46 17.18
CA SER A 164 -1.29 -19.99 18.08
C SER A 164 -1.40 -18.47 18.13
N ILE A 165 -0.28 -17.74 18.10
CA ILE A 165 -0.28 -16.27 18.04
C ILE A 165 -0.86 -15.78 16.72
N LEU A 166 -0.46 -16.36 15.59
CA LEU A 166 -0.96 -15.98 14.27
C LEU A 166 -2.47 -16.23 14.13
N GLU A 167 -2.96 -17.36 14.64
CA GLU A 167 -4.39 -17.66 14.61
C GLU A 167 -5.18 -16.69 15.48
N TYR A 168 -4.68 -16.36 16.68
CA TYR A 168 -5.27 -15.32 17.52
C TYR A 168 -5.31 -13.96 16.83
N ILE A 169 -4.22 -13.57 16.16
CA ILE A 169 -4.16 -12.33 15.37
C ILE A 169 -5.23 -12.38 14.28
N ARG A 170 -5.31 -13.47 13.51
CA ARG A 170 -6.27 -13.63 12.41
C ARG A 170 -7.70 -13.49 12.89
N GLN A 171 -8.11 -14.22 13.93
CA GLN A 171 -9.45 -14.16 14.50
C GLN A 171 -9.79 -12.75 15.03
N THR A 172 -8.83 -12.10 15.68
CA THR A 172 -9.03 -10.75 16.20
C THR A 172 -9.16 -9.71 15.08
N LEU A 173 -8.39 -9.84 14.00
CA LEU A 173 -8.53 -8.96 12.84
C LEU A 173 -9.86 -9.19 12.12
N GLU A 174 -10.27 -10.45 11.97
CA GLU A 174 -11.55 -10.82 11.33
C GLU A 174 -12.75 -10.27 12.11
N SER A 175 -12.77 -10.45 13.43
CA SER A 175 -13.82 -9.90 14.30
C SER A 175 -13.87 -8.37 14.35
N ARG A 176 -12.80 -7.69 13.90
CA ARG A 176 -12.73 -6.22 13.79
C ARG A 176 -13.08 -5.72 12.40
N LYS A 177 -13.32 -6.61 11.43
CA LYS A 177 -13.81 -6.18 10.12
C LYS A 177 -15.16 -5.51 10.30
N SER A 178 -15.30 -4.37 9.65
CA SER A 178 -16.56 -3.65 9.56
C SER A 178 -16.94 -3.54 8.09
N GLU A 179 -18.23 -3.67 7.82
CA GLU A 179 -18.78 -3.46 6.50
C GLU A 179 -19.40 -2.07 6.39
N ALA A 180 -19.31 -1.52 5.19
CA ALA A 180 -20.05 -0.32 4.83
C ALA A 180 -20.63 -0.48 3.42
N VAL A 181 -21.84 0.04 3.23
CA VAL A 181 -22.48 0.08 1.91
C VAL A 181 -22.48 1.51 1.41
N ILE A 182 -21.89 1.71 0.24
CA ILE A 182 -21.73 2.99 -0.41
C ILE A 182 -22.58 2.98 -1.69
N GLN A 183 -23.59 3.83 -1.75
CA GLN A 183 -24.40 4.01 -2.94
C GLN A 183 -23.77 5.04 -3.86
N ILE A 184 -23.74 4.73 -5.16
CA ILE A 184 -23.38 5.69 -6.21
C ILE A 184 -24.66 6.41 -6.63
N VAL A 185 -24.61 7.75 -6.59
CA VAL A 185 -25.75 8.58 -6.94
C VAL A 185 -25.96 8.52 -8.46
N ARG A 186 -27.16 8.10 -8.88
CA ARG A 186 -27.56 7.87 -10.29
C ARG A 186 -27.07 8.93 -11.29
N LYS A 187 -27.15 10.21 -10.90
CA LYS A 187 -26.70 11.35 -11.71
C LYS A 187 -25.24 11.21 -12.20
N TYR A 188 -24.42 10.42 -11.52
CA TYR A 188 -23.00 10.23 -11.81
C TYR A 188 -22.68 8.85 -12.40
N ASN A 189 -23.68 8.10 -12.90
CA ASN A 189 -23.45 6.80 -13.54
C ASN A 189 -22.50 6.90 -14.76
N SER A 190 -22.42 8.05 -15.44
CA SER A 190 -21.43 8.29 -16.51
C SER A 190 -19.97 8.27 -16.03
N GLU A 191 -19.72 8.50 -14.74
CA GLU A 191 -18.39 8.47 -14.12
C GLU A 191 -18.12 7.15 -13.36
N LEU A 192 -18.98 6.12 -13.54
CA LEU A 192 -18.99 4.89 -12.75
C LEU A 192 -17.60 4.26 -12.61
N SER A 193 -16.88 4.07 -13.72
CA SER A 193 -15.54 3.46 -13.71
C SER A 193 -14.55 4.23 -12.83
N ARG A 194 -14.60 5.57 -12.85
CA ARG A 194 -13.73 6.42 -12.03
C ARG A 194 -14.10 6.34 -10.54
N ILE A 195 -15.40 6.25 -10.25
CA ILE A 195 -15.91 6.10 -8.87
C ILE A 195 -15.48 4.73 -8.32
N LEU A 196 -15.70 3.65 -9.06
CA LEU A 196 -15.31 2.29 -8.67
C LEU A 196 -13.79 2.14 -8.51
N TYR A 197 -13.01 2.83 -9.34
CA TYR A 197 -11.55 2.85 -9.22
C TYR A 197 -11.08 3.41 -7.88
N ALA A 198 -11.80 4.37 -7.29
CA ALA A 198 -11.47 4.91 -5.96
C ALA A 198 -11.58 3.85 -4.84
N PHE A 199 -12.35 2.79 -5.07
CA PHE A 199 -12.53 1.66 -4.16
C PHE A 199 -11.74 0.41 -4.58
N SER A 200 -10.91 0.48 -5.62
CA SER A 200 -10.19 -0.67 -6.18
C SER A 200 -9.32 -1.41 -5.16
N CYS A 201 -8.72 -0.68 -4.22
CA CYS A 201 -7.82 -1.21 -3.21
C CYS A 201 -8.50 -1.88 -2.01
N PHE A 202 -9.83 -1.91 -1.95
CA PHE A 202 -10.58 -2.57 -0.88
C PHE A 202 -11.20 -3.87 -1.37
N GLU A 203 -11.35 -4.82 -0.44
CA GLU A 203 -12.24 -5.95 -0.59
C GLU A 203 -13.68 -5.42 -0.71
N LYS A 204 -14.32 -5.66 -1.86
CA LYS A 204 -15.63 -5.09 -2.17
C LYS A 204 -16.44 -5.97 -3.10
N ASP A 205 -17.75 -5.84 -2.97
CA ASP A 205 -18.75 -6.35 -3.90
C ASP A 205 -19.58 -5.20 -4.44
N VAL A 206 -19.96 -5.28 -5.72
CA VAL A 206 -20.78 -4.26 -6.39
C VAL A 206 -22.09 -4.89 -6.81
N HIS A 207 -23.19 -4.33 -6.33
CA HIS A 207 -24.54 -4.73 -6.69
C HIS A 207 -25.25 -3.62 -7.46
N TYR A 208 -25.94 -3.97 -8.53
CA TYR A 208 -26.75 -3.04 -9.31
C TYR A 208 -28.23 -3.29 -9.03
N ASP A 209 -28.94 -2.25 -8.65
CA ASP A 209 -30.39 -2.26 -8.47
C ASP A 209 -31.07 -1.67 -9.71
N ALA A 210 -31.72 -2.53 -10.47
CA ALA A 210 -32.44 -2.16 -11.69
C ALA A 210 -33.70 -1.31 -11.42
N GLY A 211 -34.31 -1.41 -10.23
CA GLY A 211 -35.50 -0.66 -9.88
C GLY A 211 -35.22 0.83 -9.64
N THR A 212 -34.05 1.13 -9.07
CA THR A 212 -33.63 2.51 -8.78
C THR A 212 -32.57 3.06 -9.73
N ASP A 213 -32.01 2.22 -10.62
CA ASP A 213 -30.88 2.54 -11.50
C ASP A 213 -29.67 3.07 -10.69
N THR A 214 -29.38 2.37 -9.58
CA THR A 214 -28.30 2.72 -8.65
C THR A 214 -27.36 1.55 -8.40
N TYR A 215 -26.11 1.88 -8.07
CA TYR A 215 -25.08 0.91 -7.72
C TYR A 215 -24.76 1.00 -6.23
N HIS A 216 -24.65 -0.15 -5.59
CA HIS A 216 -24.26 -0.30 -4.19
C HIS A 216 -22.92 -1.02 -4.12
N VAL A 217 -21.94 -0.38 -3.51
CA VAL A 217 -20.60 -0.94 -3.27
C VAL A 217 -20.52 -1.32 -1.80
N ARG A 218 -20.57 -2.61 -1.51
CA ARG A 218 -20.28 -3.16 -0.18
C ARG A 218 -18.77 -3.25 -0.03
N VAL A 219 -18.22 -2.60 0.99
CA VAL A 219 -16.78 -2.56 1.25
C VAL A 219 -16.51 -3.16 2.63
N CYS A 220 -15.65 -4.16 2.67
CA CYS A 220 -15.11 -4.71 3.90
C CYS A 220 -13.84 -3.96 4.26
N VAL A 221 -13.79 -3.35 5.45
CA VAL A 221 -12.62 -2.62 5.93
C VAL A 221 -12.17 -3.11 7.29
N LEU A 222 -10.85 -3.20 7.45
CA LEU A 222 -10.23 -3.30 8.76
C LEU A 222 -10.27 -1.93 9.45
N GLY A 223 -10.31 -1.92 10.79
CA GLY A 223 -10.50 -0.67 11.56
C GLY A 223 -9.49 0.44 11.27
N ASP A 224 -8.26 0.10 10.89
CA ASP A 224 -7.22 1.04 10.46
C ASP A 224 -7.39 1.56 9.02
N GLU A 225 -8.10 0.83 8.16
CA GLU A 225 -8.41 1.20 6.78
C GLU A 225 -9.65 2.11 6.67
N ALA A 226 -10.49 2.17 7.72
CA ALA A 226 -11.71 2.97 7.73
C ALA A 226 -11.47 4.47 7.46
N GLU A 227 -10.38 5.05 8.00
CA GLU A 227 -10.00 6.45 7.73
C GLU A 227 -9.53 6.66 6.28
N TYR A 228 -8.93 5.64 5.67
CA TYR A 228 -8.53 5.70 4.26
C TYR A 228 -9.75 5.63 3.34
N LEU A 229 -10.69 4.71 3.63
CA LEU A 229 -11.98 4.65 2.93
C LEU A 229 -12.72 5.99 3.04
N LEU A 230 -12.76 6.56 4.25
CA LEU A 230 -13.35 7.86 4.50
C LEU A 230 -12.71 8.98 3.66
N SER A 231 -11.39 8.95 3.47
CA SER A 231 -10.69 9.89 2.57
C SER A 231 -11.15 9.74 1.11
N LYS A 232 -11.41 8.52 0.63
CA LYS A 232 -11.90 8.28 -0.74
C LYS A 232 -13.33 8.77 -0.91
N ILE A 233 -14.19 8.49 0.07
CA ILE A 233 -15.59 8.96 0.07
C ILE A 233 -15.63 10.50 0.06
N ARG A 234 -14.84 11.16 0.91
CA ARG A 234 -14.73 12.63 0.94
C ARG A 234 -14.28 13.21 -0.40
N PHE A 235 -13.30 12.57 -1.05
CA PHE A 235 -12.81 13.00 -2.37
C PHE A 235 -13.90 12.90 -3.45
N LEU A 236 -14.72 11.85 -3.41
CA LEU A 236 -15.83 11.67 -4.35
C LEU A 236 -16.97 12.66 -4.09
N GLY A 237 -17.18 13.07 -2.83
CA GLY A 237 -18.16 14.07 -2.43
C GLY A 237 -19.59 13.62 -2.76
N LYS A 238 -20.37 14.51 -3.40
CA LYS A 238 -21.80 14.26 -3.74
C LYS A 238 -22.04 13.10 -4.72
N ARG A 239 -20.98 12.49 -5.28
CA ARG A 239 -21.08 11.34 -6.20
C ARG A 239 -21.53 10.06 -5.50
N VAL A 240 -21.28 9.97 -4.19
CA VAL A 240 -21.54 8.78 -3.40
C VAL A 240 -22.22 9.14 -2.08
N MET A 241 -22.93 8.17 -1.51
CA MET A 241 -23.60 8.29 -0.22
C MET A 241 -23.33 7.03 0.60
N VAL A 242 -23.07 7.20 1.90
CA VAL A 242 -22.92 6.07 2.83
C VAL A 242 -24.31 5.65 3.30
N VAL A 243 -24.77 4.47 2.87
CA VAL A 243 -26.10 3.92 3.18
C VAL A 243 -26.06 3.01 4.40
N GLU A 244 -24.96 2.28 4.60
CA GLU A 244 -24.71 1.45 5.79
C GLU A 244 -23.32 1.72 6.35
N GLY A 245 -23.16 1.61 7.67
CA GLY A 245 -21.90 1.88 8.39
C GLY A 245 -21.95 3.16 9.23
N ASP A 246 -22.41 3.05 10.48
CA ASP A 246 -22.68 4.18 11.38
C ASP A 246 -21.46 5.05 11.64
N TYR A 247 -20.28 4.42 11.79
CA TYR A 247 -19.03 5.14 11.95
C TYR A 247 -18.78 6.09 10.77
N LEU A 248 -18.87 5.59 9.54
CA LEU A 248 -18.62 6.39 8.35
C LEU A 248 -19.69 7.47 8.15
N LYS A 249 -20.96 7.16 8.40
CA LYS A 249 -22.06 8.15 8.36
C LYS A 249 -21.79 9.31 9.29
N LYS A 250 -21.50 9.02 10.57
CA LYS A 250 -21.21 10.04 11.58
C LYS A 250 -20.00 10.90 11.18
N ARG A 251 -18.92 10.26 10.74
CA ARG A 251 -17.69 10.97 10.36
C ARG A 251 -17.86 11.80 9.08
N MET A 252 -18.64 11.33 8.11
CA MET A 252 -18.99 12.10 6.90
C MET A 252 -19.85 13.32 7.25
N LEU A 253 -20.83 13.16 8.14
CA LEU A 253 -21.66 14.26 8.62
C LEU A 253 -20.81 15.33 9.33
N GLU A 254 -19.98 14.93 10.29
CA GLU A 254 -19.07 15.84 11.00
C GLU A 254 -18.16 16.62 10.03
N SER A 255 -17.63 15.93 9.02
CA SER A 255 -16.70 16.55 8.06
C SER A 255 -17.41 17.51 7.11
N SER A 256 -18.62 17.15 6.69
CA SER A 256 -19.43 17.97 5.80
C SER A 256 -19.95 19.22 6.51
N ALA A 257 -20.42 19.08 7.75
CA ALA A 257 -20.87 20.20 8.58
C ALA A 257 -19.75 21.23 8.79
N LYS A 258 -18.56 20.77 9.20
CA LYS A 258 -17.38 21.63 9.36
C LYS A 258 -16.94 22.30 8.06
N ALA A 259 -17.10 21.62 6.92
CA ALA A 259 -16.79 22.22 5.63
C ALA A 259 -17.80 23.32 5.27
N LEU A 260 -19.10 23.06 5.43
CA LEU A 260 -20.16 24.03 5.17
C LEU A 260 -20.03 25.27 6.05
N GLU A 261 -19.75 25.08 7.35
CA GLU A 261 -19.48 26.17 8.30
C GLU A 261 -18.32 27.05 7.84
N ARG A 262 -17.20 26.45 7.41
CA ARG A 262 -16.03 27.20 6.90
C ARG A 262 -16.32 28.01 5.65
N TYR A 263 -17.22 27.54 4.80
CA TYR A 263 -17.61 28.24 3.57
C TYR A 263 -18.81 29.18 3.77
N GLY A 264 -19.27 29.38 5.02
CA GLY A 264 -20.38 30.28 5.34
C GLY A 264 -21.73 29.82 4.81
N VAL A 265 -21.84 28.54 4.43
CA VAL A 265 -23.11 27.93 4.01
C VAL A 265 -23.84 27.52 5.28
N VAL A 266 -24.53 28.49 5.89
CA VAL A 266 -25.49 28.20 6.96
C VAL A 266 -26.61 27.40 6.32
N SER A 267 -26.84 26.18 6.82
CA SER A 267 -27.96 25.35 6.38
C SER A 267 -29.25 26.12 6.61
N GLU A 268 -29.87 26.63 5.55
CA GLU A 268 -31.30 26.92 5.58
C GLU A 268 -32.00 25.59 5.77
N ASN A 269 -32.42 25.31 7.01
CA ASN A 269 -33.34 24.23 7.30
C ASN A 269 -34.61 24.42 6.46
N LYS A 270 -34.89 23.48 5.58
CA LYS A 270 -36.24 23.12 5.16
C LYS A 270 -36.42 21.62 5.30
#